data_AF-G9KH11-F1
#
_entry.id   AF-G9KH11-F1
#
_cell.length_a   1.000
_cell.length_b   1.000
_cell.length_c   1.000
_cell.angle_alpha   90.00
_cell.angle_beta   90.00
_cell.angle_gamma   90.00
#
_symmetry.space_group_name_H-M   'P 1'
#
loop_
_entity.id
_entity.type
_entity.pdbx_description
1 polymer ?
#
loop_
_entity_poly.entity_id
_entity_poly.type
_entity_poly.pdbx_seq_one_letter_code
_entity_poly.pdbx_strand_id
1 'polypeptide(L)' 'MAGARPGVHALQLEPPTVVETLRRGSKFIKWDEEASSRNLVTLRVDSNGFFLYWTGPNMEVDTLDISSIRDTRTGRYA' A
#
# COMPACT_ATOMS: atom_id res chain seq x y z
N MET A 1 -21.69 35.67 -29.94
CA MET A 1 -20.57 35.72 -28.98
C MET A 1 -20.31 34.30 -28.49
N ALA A 2 -19.14 33.74 -28.78
CA ALA A 2 -18.78 32.38 -28.37
C ALA A 2 -18.42 32.39 -26.87
N GLY A 3 -19.17 31.64 -26.06
CA GLY A 3 -18.88 31.48 -24.64
C GLY A 3 -17.62 30.64 -24.46
N ALA A 4 -16.49 31.29 -24.21
CA ALA A 4 -15.28 30.61 -23.77
C ALA A 4 -15.55 29.97 -22.40
N ARG A 5 -15.49 28.64 -22.32
CA ARG A 5 -15.50 27.91 -21.05
C ARG A 5 -14.11 28.10 -20.42
N PRO A 6 -13.98 28.80 -19.29
CA PRO A 6 -12.68 29.02 -18.66
C PRO A 6 -12.18 27.69 -18.08
N GLY A 7 -11.03 27.21 -18.56
CA GLY A 7 -10.11 26.29 -17.87
C GLY A 7 -10.72 25.08 -17.16
N VAL A 8 -11.11 24.04 -17.90
CA VAL A 8 -11.35 22.70 -17.31
C VAL A 8 -10.21 21.77 -17.72
N HIS A 9 -9.01 22.08 -17.22
CA HIS A 9 -7.95 21.09 -17.05
C HIS A 9 -7.53 21.05 -15.58
N ALA A 10 -8.48 21.22 -14.66
CA ALA A 10 -8.27 20.70 -13.31
C ALA A 10 -8.13 19.18 -13.47
N LEU A 11 -6.97 18.62 -13.10
CA LEU A 11 -6.85 17.17 -12.94
C LEU A 11 -8.00 16.75 -12.02
N GLN A 12 -8.89 15.89 -12.52
CA GLN A 12 -9.97 15.36 -11.71
C GLN A 12 -9.32 14.44 -10.66
N LEU A 13 -9.37 14.86 -9.40
CA LEU A 13 -8.87 14.06 -8.29
C LEU A 13 -9.87 12.94 -8.05
N GLU A 14 -9.39 11.70 -8.14
CA GLU A 14 -10.19 10.52 -7.84
C GLU A 14 -9.81 9.97 -6.46
N PRO A 15 -10.78 9.43 -5.71
CA PRO A 15 -10.47 8.70 -4.49
C PRO A 15 -9.51 7.52 -4.76
N PRO A 16 -8.60 7.20 -3.82
CA PRO A 16 -7.73 6.05 -3.97
C PRO A 16 -8.56 4.77 -4.06
N THR A 17 -8.28 3.95 -5.07
CA THR A 17 -8.91 2.63 -5.24
C THR A 17 -7.90 1.53 -4.96
N VAL A 18 -8.25 0.60 -4.09
CA VAL A 18 -7.37 -0.52 -3.72
C VAL A 18 -7.68 -1.71 -4.62
N VAL A 19 -6.69 -2.13 -5.41
CA VAL A 19 -6.82 -3.26 -6.33
C VAL A 19 -7.03 -4.59 -5.58
N GLU A 20 -7.76 -5.51 -6.20
CA GLU A 20 -8.18 -6.77 -5.57
C GLU A 20 -7.01 -7.62 -5.06
N THR A 21 -5.87 -7.61 -5.76
CA THR A 21 -4.66 -8.32 -5.31
C THR A 21 -4.15 -7.81 -3.96
N LEU A 22 -4.22 -6.49 -3.70
CA LEU A 22 -3.81 -5.89 -2.43
C LEU A 22 -4.86 -6.15 -1.33
N ARG A 23 -6.15 -6.18 -1.68
CA ARG A 23 -7.23 -6.51 -0.73
C ARG A 23 -7.17 -7.96 -0.27
N ARG A 24 -7.10 -8.90 -1.23
CA ARG A 24 -6.96 -10.34 -0.94
C ARG A 24 -5.65 -10.66 -0.24
N GLY A 25 -4.60 -9.95 -0.63
CA GLY A 25 -3.26 -10.08 -0.11
C GLY A 25 -2.41 -11.10 -0.82
N SER A 26 -1.11 -11.00 -0.60
CA SER A 26 -0.09 -11.89 -1.15
C SER A 26 0.88 -12.35 -0.06
N LYS A 27 1.51 -13.51 -0.26
CA LYS A 27 2.47 -14.07 0.70
C LYS A 27 3.84 -13.42 0.50
N PHE A 28 4.47 -13.00 1.59
CA PHE A 28 5.80 -12.41 1.61
C PHE A 28 6.64 -12.98 2.75
N ILE A 29 7.96 -12.89 2.63
CA ILE A 29 8.88 -13.15 3.74
C ILE A 29 9.26 -11.79 4.35
N LYS A 30 8.84 -11.55 5.59
CA LYS A 30 9.33 -10.42 6.38
C LYS A 30 10.65 -10.84 7.04
N TRP A 31 11.68 -10.04 6.83
CA TRP A 31 13.01 -10.24 7.41
C TRP A 31 13.55 -8.88 7.88
N ASP A 32 14.51 -8.95 8.81
CA ASP A 32 15.23 -7.81 9.39
C ASP A 32 16.73 -8.19 9.39
N GLU A 33 17.62 -7.20 9.28
CA GLU A 33 19.07 -7.43 9.33
C GLU A 33 19.53 -7.82 10.73
N GLU A 34 18.91 -7.26 11.77
CA GLU A 34 19.30 -7.48 13.17
C GLU A 34 18.71 -8.77 13.74
N ALA A 35 17.53 -9.17 13.25
CA ALA A 35 16.86 -10.38 13.69
C ALA A 35 17.10 -11.54 12.72
N SER A 36 17.64 -12.66 13.22
CA SER A 36 17.80 -13.90 12.44
C SER A 36 16.48 -14.54 11.97
N SER A 37 15.33 -13.93 12.26
CA SER A 37 14.00 -14.46 11.96
C SER A 37 13.55 -14.10 10.54
N ARG A 38 13.06 -15.10 9.80
CA ARG A 38 12.41 -14.93 8.49
C ARG A 38 10.98 -15.43 8.61
N ASN A 39 10.03 -14.51 8.66
CA ASN A 39 8.64 -14.84 8.96
C ASN A 39 7.80 -14.80 7.67
N LEU A 40 7.09 -15.89 7.39
CA LEU A 40 6.09 -15.90 6.31
C LEU A 40 4.87 -15.12 6.77
N VAL A 41 4.53 -14.07 6.03
CA VAL A 41 3.41 -13.19 6.33
C VAL A 41 2.45 -13.09 5.14
N THR A 42 1.21 -12.68 5.41
CA THR A 42 0.26 -12.29 4.35
C THR A 42 0.09 -10.78 4.39
N LEU A 43 0.61 -10.08 3.38
CA LEU A 43 0.54 -8.63 3.28
C LEU A 43 -0.74 -8.21 2.56
N ARG A 44 -1.45 -7.22 3.10
CA ARG A 44 -2.75 -6.71 2.61
C ARG A 44 -2.85 -5.20 2.76
N VAL A 45 -3.78 -4.60 2.02
CA VAL A 45 -4.23 -3.22 2.18
C VAL A 45 -5.73 -3.23 2.47
N ASP A 46 -6.19 -2.37 3.38
CA ASP A 46 -7.62 -2.24 3.68
C ASP A 46 -8.41 -1.65 2.49
N SER A 47 -9.74 -1.74 2.50
CA SER A 47 -10.56 -1.33 1.35
C SER A 47 -10.47 0.16 1.03
N ASN A 48 -10.15 1.01 2.02
CA ASN A 48 -10.06 2.46 1.92
C ASN A 48 -8.63 2.94 1.61
N GLY A 49 -7.63 2.06 1.69
CA GLY A 49 -6.24 2.39 1.36
C GLY A 49 -5.52 3.21 2.44
N PHE A 50 -5.88 3.03 3.70
CA PHE A 50 -5.27 3.72 4.83
C PHE A 50 -4.11 2.94 5.45
N PHE A 51 -4.21 1.61 5.50
CA PHE A 51 -3.26 0.76 6.19
C PHE A 51 -2.75 -0.35 5.29
N LEU A 52 -1.43 -0.49 5.29
CA LEU A 52 -0.76 -1.72 4.92
C LEU A 52 -0.66 -2.57 6.19
N TYR A 53 -1.10 -3.83 6.14
CA TYR A 53 -1.07 -4.69 7.31
C TYR A 53 -0.68 -6.11 6.95
N TRP A 54 -0.13 -6.83 7.91
CA TRP A 54 0.23 -8.23 7.73
C TRP A 54 -0.02 -9.03 8.99
N THR A 55 -0.41 -10.29 8.79
CA THR A 55 -0.53 -11.27 9.88
C THR A 55 0.76 -12.09 9.94
N GLY A 56 1.46 -11.97 11.07
CA GLY A 56 2.67 -12.69 11.39
C GLY A 56 2.42 -14.05 12.08
N PRO A 57 3.49 -14.67 12.62
CA PRO A 57 3.36 -15.83 13.50
C PRO A 57 2.41 -15.55 14.68
N ASN A 58 1.80 -16.58 15.24
CA ASN A 58 0.87 -16.48 16.38
C ASN A 58 -0.38 -15.61 16.14
N MET A 59 -0.73 -15.36 14.88
CA MET A 59 -1.86 -14.49 14.48
C MET A 59 -1.72 -13.03 14.92
N GLU A 60 -0.51 -12.59 15.25
CA GLU A 60 -0.23 -11.17 15.52
C GLU A 60 -0.42 -10.36 14.23
N VAL A 61 -1.08 -9.21 14.36
CA VAL A 61 -1.35 -8.30 13.24
C VAL A 61 -0.60 -7.02 13.47
N ASP A 62 0.31 -6.70 12.55
CA ASP A 62 0.99 -5.42 12.50
C ASP A 62 0.35 -4.53 11.43
N THR A 63 0.44 -3.22 11.64
CA THR A 63 -0.07 -2.21 10.71
C THR A 63 0.97 -1.12 10.45
N LEU A 64 0.92 -0.58 9.24
CA LEU A 64 1.65 0.60 8.79
C LEU A 64 0.67 1.57 8.14
N ASP A 65 0.68 2.82 8.60
CA ASP A 65 -0.09 3.89 7.99
C ASP A 65 0.49 4.23 6.60
N ILE A 66 -0.31 4.07 5.55
CA ILE A 66 0.11 4.31 4.17
C ILE A 66 0.52 5.78 3.97
N SER A 67 -0.10 6.72 4.68
CA SER A 67 0.26 8.13 4.60
C SER A 67 1.66 8.44 5.15
N SER A 68 2.23 7.53 5.95
CA SER A 68 3.60 7.64 6.48
C SER A 68 4.67 7.06 5.55
N ILE A 69 4.28 6.35 4.48
CA ILE A 69 5.21 5.78 3.51
C ILE A 69 5.92 6.91 2.75
N ARG A 70 7.25 6.91 2.81
CA ARG A 70 8.08 7.89 2.09
C ARG A 70 8.55 7.40 0.73
N ASP A 71 8.77 6.10 0.59
CA ASP A 71 9.28 5.46 -0.62
C ASP A 71 8.97 3.96 -0.59
N THR A 72 8.88 3.33 -1.77
CA THR A 72 8.74 1.87 -1.93
C THR A 72 9.70 1.38 -3.00
N ARG A 73 10.52 0.38 -2.67
CA ARG A 73 11.58 -0.10 -3.57
C ARG A 73 11.40 -1.57 -3.94
N THR A 74 11.98 -1.96 -5.08
CA THR A 74 11.95 -3.32 -5.61
C THR A 74 13.18 -3.61 -6.47
N GLY A 75 13.48 -4.88 -6.72
CA GLY A 75 14.59 -5.32 -7.57
C GLY A 75 15.95 -4.80 -7.07
N ARG A 76 16.75 -4.22 -7.97
CA ARG A 76 18.09 -3.70 -7.66
C ARG A 76 18.12 -2.48 -6.70
N TYR A 77 16.96 -1.91 -6.39
CA TYR A 77 16.83 -0.76 -5.51
C TYR A 77 16.33 -1.15 -4.11
N ALA A 78 15.95 -2.42 -3.90
CA ALA A 78 15.51 -2.94 -2.61
C ALA A 78 16.68 -3.20 -1.67
#